data_AF-A0A2R6NTN6-F1
#
_entry.id   AF-A0A2R6NTN6-F1
#
_cell.length_a   1.000
_cell.length_b   1.000
_cell.length_c   1.000
_cell.angle_alpha   90.00
_cell.angle_beta   90.00
_cell.angle_gamma   90.00
#
_symmetry.space_group_name_H-M   'P 1'
#
loop_
_entity.id
_entity.type
_entity.pdbx_description
1 polymer ?
#
loop_
_entity_poly.entity_id
_entity_poly.type
_entity_poly.pdbx_seq_one_letter_code
_entity_poly.pdbx_strand_id
1 'polypeptide(L)'
;MPPLPEQGKEEGDEPPIDMAWLYREPDTVLDVNLMVVRADAGSHRLNHWELFWMVRDTPDSEGIRVARRISLEVAKDKNHRRLNHLTYWGAVTKQMGPGSRVYFANIFHVGKLTAGKRDQLETIASNTPVMNPNHNNTLWNCQDFTRAVLSTALQYGILEHRTVQSALDGASQIHPLIPG
;
A
#
# COMPACT_ATOMS: atom_id res chain seq x y z
N MET A 1 17.65 -11.47 0.09
CA MET A 1 16.90 -11.57 1.36
C MET A 1 15.97 -12.77 1.27
N PRO A 2 15.76 -13.57 2.32
CA PRO A 2 14.77 -14.64 2.29
C PRO A 2 13.34 -14.09 2.43
N PRO A 3 12.35 -14.69 1.76
CA PRO A 3 10.94 -14.39 2.00
C PRO A 3 10.52 -14.85 3.39
N LEU A 4 9.60 -14.13 4.02
CA LEU A 4 8.90 -14.57 5.22
C LEU A 4 7.79 -15.55 4.83
N PRO A 5 7.55 -16.59 5.64
CA PRO A 5 6.43 -17.51 5.45
C PRO A 5 5.10 -16.74 5.54
N GLU A 6 4.07 -17.23 4.83
CA GLU A 6 2.71 -16.67 4.87
C GLU A 6 2.64 -15.14 4.73
N GLN A 7 3.56 -14.55 3.96
CA GLN A 7 3.69 -13.10 3.77
C GLN A 7 3.86 -12.29 5.08
N GLY A 8 4.49 -12.89 6.09
CA GLY A 8 4.77 -12.28 7.38
C GLY A 8 3.67 -12.43 8.43
N LYS A 9 2.57 -13.13 8.10
CA LYS A 9 1.47 -13.38 9.03
C LYS A 9 1.93 -14.25 10.21
N GLU A 10 1.51 -13.86 11.39
CA GLU A 10 1.84 -14.53 12.65
C GLU A 10 0.62 -15.22 13.23
N GLU A 11 0.85 -16.34 13.91
CA GLU A 11 -0.22 -17.07 14.56
C GLU A 11 -0.86 -16.21 15.66
N GLY A 12 -2.18 -16.03 15.55
CA GLY A 12 -2.96 -15.22 16.49
C GLY A 12 -2.93 -13.71 16.23
N ASP A 13 -2.27 -13.24 15.16
CA ASP A 13 -2.50 -11.88 14.64
C ASP A 13 -3.76 -11.85 13.76
N GLU A 14 -4.48 -10.75 13.79
CA GLU A 14 -5.76 -10.62 13.09
C GLU A 14 -5.65 -9.68 11.89
N PRO A 15 -6.33 -10.00 10.77
CA PRO A 15 -6.32 -9.12 9.61
C PRO A 15 -6.97 -7.77 9.93
N PRO A 16 -6.53 -6.69 9.29
CA PRO A 16 -7.23 -5.42 9.35
C PRO A 16 -8.67 -5.56 8.82
N ILE A 17 -9.63 -4.90 9.46
CA ILE A 17 -11.05 -4.90 9.04
C ILE A 17 -11.17 -4.49 7.57
N ASP A 18 -11.68 -5.38 6.72
CA ASP A 18 -11.99 -5.08 5.33
C ASP A 18 -13.48 -4.71 5.19
N MET A 19 -13.77 -3.54 4.61
CA MET A 19 -15.14 -3.08 4.33
C MET A 19 -15.61 -3.38 2.92
N ALA A 20 -14.95 -4.28 2.17
CA ALA A 20 -15.38 -4.68 0.83
C ALA A 20 -16.81 -5.27 0.79
N TRP A 21 -17.29 -5.83 1.91
CA TRP A 21 -18.67 -6.31 2.05
C TRP A 21 -19.70 -5.18 1.99
N LEU A 22 -19.34 -3.97 2.45
CA LEU A 22 -20.19 -2.79 2.46
C LEU A 22 -19.95 -1.92 1.21
N TYR A 23 -18.69 -1.80 0.78
CA TYR A 23 -18.26 -1.00 -0.34
C TYR A 23 -17.57 -1.89 -1.37
N ARG A 24 -18.37 -2.44 -2.28
CA ARG A 24 -17.89 -3.34 -3.33
C ARG A 24 -17.01 -2.61 -4.33
N GLU A 25 -16.09 -3.36 -4.91
CA GLU A 25 -15.26 -2.91 -6.01
C GLU A 25 -16.14 -2.49 -7.21
N PRO A 26 -16.02 -1.25 -7.71
CA PRO A 26 -16.86 -0.79 -8.80
C PRO A 26 -16.36 -1.32 -10.14
N ASP A 27 -17.29 -1.76 -11.00
CA ASP A 27 -16.97 -2.19 -12.37
C ASP A 27 -16.82 -1.00 -13.32
N THR A 28 -15.90 -0.10 -12.99
CA THR A 28 -15.56 1.10 -13.76
C THR A 28 -14.06 1.25 -13.89
N VAL A 29 -13.60 2.15 -14.76
CA VAL A 29 -12.19 2.53 -14.82
C VAL A 29 -11.89 3.51 -13.68
N LEU A 30 -10.86 3.22 -12.89
CA LEU A 30 -10.42 4.05 -11.77
C LEU A 30 -8.95 4.42 -11.89
N ASP A 31 -8.62 5.61 -11.36
CA ASP A 31 -7.24 6.01 -11.13
C ASP A 31 -6.65 5.22 -9.96
N VAL A 32 -5.60 4.46 -10.25
CA VAL A 32 -4.74 3.84 -9.24
C VAL A 32 -3.56 4.77 -8.99
N ASN A 33 -3.25 4.97 -7.72
CA ASN A 33 -2.24 5.90 -7.27
C ASN A 33 -1.28 5.25 -6.28
N LEU A 34 -0.02 5.70 -6.30
CA LEU A 34 0.95 5.50 -5.25
C LEU A 34 0.79 6.62 -4.21
N MET A 35 0.49 6.24 -2.98
CA MET A 35 0.43 7.15 -1.85
C MET A 35 1.72 7.08 -1.03
N VAL A 36 2.22 8.25 -0.64
CA VAL A 36 3.35 8.39 0.28
C VAL A 36 2.90 9.18 1.52
N VAL A 37 2.83 8.47 2.64
CA VAL A 37 2.64 9.06 3.97
C VAL A 37 4.02 9.30 4.58
N ARG A 38 4.31 10.56 4.92
CA ARG A 38 5.60 10.95 5.48
C ARG A 38 5.79 10.35 6.87
N ALA A 39 6.98 9.86 7.16
CA ALA A 39 7.38 9.55 8.52
C ALA A 39 7.55 10.84 9.34
N ASP A 40 7.34 10.75 10.64
CA ASP A 40 7.45 11.89 11.55
C ASP A 40 8.90 12.36 11.73
N ALA A 41 9.88 11.47 11.53
CA ALA A 41 11.31 11.79 11.52
C ALA A 41 12.13 10.67 10.84
N GLY A 42 13.41 10.95 10.59
CA GLY A 42 14.42 9.95 10.22
C GLY A 42 14.70 9.86 8.72
N SER A 43 14.88 8.64 8.22
CA SER A 43 15.18 8.39 6.81
C SER A 43 13.91 8.42 5.94
N HIS A 44 14.02 8.88 4.69
CA HIS A 44 12.95 8.76 3.69
C HIS A 44 12.51 7.30 3.47
N ARG A 45 13.36 6.33 3.79
CA ARG A 45 13.05 4.89 3.82
C ARG A 45 12.02 4.51 4.90
N LEU A 46 11.70 5.41 5.83
CA LEU A 46 10.64 5.21 6.83
C LEU A 46 9.28 5.74 6.35
N ASN A 47 9.22 6.46 5.22
CA ASN A 47 7.94 6.85 4.64
C ASN A 47 7.14 5.62 4.26
N HIS A 48 5.85 5.65 4.56
CA HIS A 48 4.93 4.57 4.26
C HIS A 48 4.39 4.71 2.85
N TRP A 49 4.55 3.65 2.05
CA TRP A 49 4.07 3.57 0.67
C TRP A 49 2.95 2.55 0.58
N GLU A 50 1.89 2.91 -0.13
CA GLU A 50 0.81 1.99 -0.50
C GLU A 50 0.20 2.36 -1.86
N LEU A 51 -0.33 1.35 -2.55
CA LEU A 51 -1.15 1.59 -3.74
C LEU A 51 -2.61 1.70 -3.32
N PHE A 52 -3.36 2.61 -3.92
CA PHE A 52 -4.78 2.74 -3.63
C PHE A 52 -5.57 3.31 -4.80
N TRP A 53 -6.88 3.10 -4.75
CA TRP A 53 -7.87 3.76 -5.60
C TRP A 53 -9.15 4.04 -4.81
N MET A 54 -9.90 5.04 -5.29
CA MET A 54 -11.14 5.47 -4.65
C MET A 54 -12.30 4.59 -5.10
N VAL A 55 -12.83 3.79 -4.18
CA VAL A 55 -14.09 3.04 -4.37
C VAL A 55 -15.29 3.98 -4.29
N ARG A 56 -15.19 5.00 -3.42
CA ARG A 56 -16.14 6.11 -3.32
C ARG A 56 -15.38 7.41 -3.11
N ASP A 57 -15.25 8.19 -4.18
CA ASP A 57 -14.49 9.45 -4.14
C ASP A 57 -15.31 10.63 -3.58
N THR A 58 -16.60 10.67 -3.87
CA THR A 58 -17.50 11.67 -3.28
C THR A 58 -17.63 11.40 -1.78
N PRO A 59 -17.23 12.34 -0.91
CA PRO A 59 -17.43 12.19 0.52
C PRO A 59 -18.93 12.16 0.86
N ASP A 60 -19.31 11.40 1.88
CA ASP A 60 -20.66 11.49 2.45
C ASP A 60 -20.83 12.75 3.31
N SER A 61 -21.98 12.89 3.97
CA SER A 61 -22.30 14.03 4.85
C SER A 61 -21.31 14.21 6.01
N GLU A 62 -20.56 13.17 6.36
CA GLU A 62 -19.54 13.19 7.42
C GLU A 62 -18.12 13.43 6.85
N GLY A 63 -18.01 13.67 5.55
CA GLY A 63 -16.72 13.87 4.89
C GLY A 63 -15.98 12.56 4.59
N ILE A 64 -16.61 11.40 4.76
CA ILE A 64 -15.95 10.09 4.66
C ILE A 64 -15.85 9.65 3.20
N ARG A 65 -14.63 9.34 2.76
CA ARG A 65 -14.37 8.67 1.48
C ARG A 65 -14.04 7.20 1.68
N VAL A 66 -14.07 6.41 0.61
CA VAL A 66 -13.72 4.98 0.68
C VAL A 66 -12.66 4.65 -0.36
N ALA A 67 -11.59 3.99 0.08
CA ALA A 67 -10.50 3.55 -0.76
C ALA A 67 -10.21 2.06 -0.59
N ARG A 68 -9.85 1.41 -1.69
CA ARG A 68 -9.25 0.08 -1.71
C ARG A 68 -7.74 0.23 -1.76
N ARG A 69 -7.00 -0.56 -0.98
CA ARG A 69 -5.57 -0.35 -0.73
C ARG A 69 -4.80 -1.65 -0.77
N ILE A 70 -3.61 -1.62 -1.37
CA ILE A 70 -2.57 -2.63 -1.28
C ILE A 70 -1.45 -2.04 -0.42
N SER A 71 -1.31 -2.54 0.80
CA SER A 71 -0.43 -1.97 1.82
C SER A 71 0.14 -3.07 2.73
N LEU A 72 1.35 -2.85 3.24
CA LEU A 72 1.91 -3.67 4.30
C LEU A 72 1.58 -3.09 5.66
N GLU A 73 1.29 -3.95 6.63
CA GLU A 73 0.98 -3.58 8.01
C GLU A 73 2.09 -4.03 8.96
N VAL A 74 2.20 -3.41 10.14
CA VAL A 74 3.13 -3.86 11.18
C VAL A 74 2.64 -5.19 11.74
N ALA A 75 3.48 -6.22 11.68
CA ALA A 75 3.17 -7.53 12.25
C ALA A 75 3.06 -7.45 13.77
N LYS A 76 2.17 -8.26 14.37
CA LYS A 76 2.03 -8.37 15.82
C LYS A 76 2.05 -9.82 16.27
N ASP A 77 2.44 -10.05 17.52
CA ASP A 77 2.22 -11.34 18.17
C ASP A 77 0.78 -11.48 18.70
N LYS A 78 0.45 -12.67 19.20
CA LYS A 78 -0.84 -12.96 19.86
C LYS A 78 -1.19 -12.08 21.08
N ASN A 79 -0.24 -11.31 21.60
CA ASN A 79 -0.45 -10.35 22.68
C ASN A 79 -0.49 -8.90 22.15
N HIS A 80 -0.68 -8.73 20.84
CA HIS A 80 -0.69 -7.47 20.11
C HIS A 80 0.61 -6.66 20.22
N ARG A 81 1.73 -7.29 20.54
CA ARG A 81 3.05 -6.63 20.58
C ARG A 81 3.61 -6.56 19.17
N ARG A 82 4.09 -5.38 18.79
CA ARG A 82 4.71 -5.14 17.48
C ARG A 82 5.95 -6.02 17.32
N LEU A 83 6.04 -6.66 16.17
CA LEU A 83 7.21 -7.41 15.74
C LEU A 83 8.06 -6.59 14.79
N ASN A 84 9.29 -7.04 14.58
CA ASN A 84 10.27 -6.34 13.77
C ASN A 84 10.17 -6.77 12.30
N HIS A 85 8.96 -6.86 11.75
CA HIS A 85 8.66 -7.10 10.35
C HIS A 85 7.27 -6.61 9.96
N LEU A 86 7.00 -6.65 8.67
CA LEU A 86 5.74 -6.23 8.07
C LEU A 86 4.98 -7.46 7.56
N THR A 87 3.66 -7.31 7.42
CA THR A 87 2.75 -8.34 6.94
C THR A 87 1.91 -7.81 5.79
N TYR A 88 1.68 -8.66 4.78
CA TYR A 88 0.64 -8.42 3.78
C TYR A 88 -0.58 -9.30 4.09
N TRP A 89 -1.72 -8.67 4.35
CA TRP A 89 -2.98 -9.37 4.64
C TRP A 89 -3.88 -9.58 3.42
N GLY A 90 -3.46 -9.08 2.26
CA GLY A 90 -4.34 -8.87 1.12
C GLY A 90 -4.73 -7.39 0.99
N ALA A 91 -5.33 -7.04 -0.14
CA ALA A 91 -5.88 -5.70 -0.32
C ALA A 91 -7.09 -5.51 0.60
N VAL A 92 -7.28 -4.28 1.09
CA VAL A 92 -8.35 -3.94 2.03
C VAL A 92 -9.09 -2.66 1.64
N THR A 93 -10.39 -2.65 1.89
CA THR A 93 -11.26 -1.49 1.70
C THR A 93 -11.42 -0.75 3.02
N LYS A 94 -11.06 0.54 3.02
CA LYS A 94 -11.03 1.40 4.21
C LYS A 94 -11.77 2.72 3.97
N GLN A 95 -12.48 3.16 5.00
CA GLN A 95 -13.03 4.51 5.10
C GLN A 95 -11.92 5.48 5.47
N MET A 96 -12.03 6.68 4.95
CA MET A 96 -11.06 7.75 5.11
C MET A 96 -11.82 8.98 5.57
N GLY A 97 -11.75 9.26 6.86
CA GLY A 97 -12.30 10.49 7.43
C GLY A 97 -11.32 11.67 7.32
N PRO A 98 -11.79 12.91 7.51
CA PRO A 98 -10.99 14.13 7.37
C PRO A 98 -9.70 14.20 8.21
N GLY A 99 -9.66 13.48 9.34
CA GLY A 99 -8.46 13.39 10.20
C GLY A 99 -7.45 12.32 9.77
N SER A 100 -7.70 11.57 8.69
CA SER A 100 -6.79 10.53 8.24
C SER A 100 -5.49 11.12 7.71
N ARG A 101 -4.34 10.52 8.05
CA ARG A 101 -3.03 10.90 7.48
C ARG A 101 -3.01 10.86 5.94
N VAL A 102 -3.94 10.12 5.33
CA VAL A 102 -4.16 10.06 3.89
C VAL A 102 -4.53 11.42 3.29
N TYR A 103 -5.24 12.30 4.02
CA TYR A 103 -5.58 13.64 3.52
C TYR A 103 -4.36 14.54 3.30
N PHE A 104 -3.25 14.26 3.98
CA PHE A 104 -2.00 15.01 3.86
C PHE A 104 -0.92 14.23 3.12
N ALA A 105 -1.27 13.08 2.54
CA ALA A 105 -0.33 12.24 1.83
C ALA A 105 0.01 12.83 0.46
N ASN A 106 1.19 12.48 -0.04
CA ASN A 106 1.59 12.82 -1.41
C ASN A 106 1.06 11.71 -2.32
N ILE A 107 0.33 12.07 -3.36
CA ILE A 107 -0.38 11.13 -4.24
C ILE A 107 0.22 11.24 -5.64
N PHE A 108 0.67 10.11 -6.18
CA PHE A 108 1.26 10.02 -7.51
C PHE A 108 0.45 9.03 -8.35
N HIS A 109 -0.07 9.49 -9.49
CA HIS A 109 -0.83 8.65 -10.39
C HIS A 109 0.05 7.55 -11.00
N VAL A 110 -0.37 6.29 -10.94
CA VAL A 110 0.35 5.16 -11.57
C VAL A 110 -0.36 4.60 -12.79
N GLY A 111 -1.68 4.78 -12.91
CA GLY A 111 -2.43 4.40 -14.11
C GLY A 111 -3.95 4.39 -13.94
N LYS A 112 -4.66 4.27 -15.07
CA LYS A 112 -6.11 4.08 -15.12
C LYS A 112 -6.43 2.62 -15.43
N LEU A 113 -7.03 1.92 -14.48
CA LEU A 113 -7.26 0.48 -14.58
C LEU A 113 -8.75 0.17 -14.60
N THR A 114 -9.17 -0.82 -15.39
CA THR A 114 -10.48 -1.48 -15.28
C THR A 114 -10.53 -2.37 -14.02
N ALA A 115 -11.73 -2.81 -13.61
CA ALA A 115 -11.87 -3.75 -12.49
C ALA A 115 -11.01 -5.01 -12.67
N GLY A 116 -11.03 -5.63 -13.85
CA GLY A 116 -10.19 -6.81 -14.13
C GLY A 116 -8.68 -6.54 -14.04
N LYS A 117 -8.20 -5.36 -14.45
CA LYS A 117 -6.78 -5.00 -14.28
C LYS A 117 -6.41 -4.72 -12.83
N ARG A 118 -7.36 -4.21 -12.01
CA ARG A 118 -7.14 -4.02 -10.57
C ARG A 118 -7.12 -5.35 -9.82
N ASP A 119 -7.99 -6.29 -10.18
CA ASP A 119 -7.94 -7.66 -9.65
C ASP A 119 -6.61 -8.36 -9.98
N GLN A 120 -6.10 -8.20 -11.20
CA GLN A 120 -4.77 -8.67 -11.56
C GLN A 120 -3.66 -8.00 -10.72
N LEU A 121 -3.79 -6.71 -10.42
CA LEU A 121 -2.85 -6.00 -9.54
C LEU A 121 -2.90 -6.53 -8.10
N GLU A 122 -4.09 -6.79 -7.54
CA GLU A 122 -4.26 -7.43 -6.23
C GLU A 122 -3.69 -8.87 -6.21
N THR A 123 -3.85 -9.60 -7.30
CA THR A 123 -3.26 -10.94 -7.49
C THR A 123 -1.73 -10.88 -7.51
N ILE A 124 -1.15 -9.90 -8.18
CA ILE A 124 0.31 -9.67 -8.17
C ILE A 124 0.79 -9.37 -6.74
N ALA A 125 0.08 -8.53 -6.00
CA ALA A 125 0.44 -8.22 -4.62
C ALA A 125 0.35 -9.46 -3.71
N SER A 126 -0.70 -10.27 -3.87
CA SER A 126 -0.86 -11.56 -3.15
C SER A 126 0.25 -12.57 -3.47
N ASN A 127 0.84 -12.52 -4.66
CA ASN A 127 1.97 -13.36 -5.04
C ASN A 127 3.34 -12.72 -4.78
N THR A 128 3.37 -11.46 -4.36
CA THR A 128 4.63 -10.76 -4.06
C THR A 128 5.09 -11.16 -2.66
N PRO A 129 6.33 -11.70 -2.49
CA PRO A 129 6.81 -12.09 -1.19
C PRO A 129 7.09 -10.87 -0.31
N VAL A 130 6.75 -10.99 0.98
CA VAL A 130 7.24 -10.07 2.00
C VAL A 130 8.56 -10.62 2.52
N MET A 131 9.61 -9.81 2.50
CA MET A 131 10.97 -10.27 2.81
C MET A 131 11.34 -9.97 4.26
N ASN A 132 12.27 -10.75 4.81
CA ASN A 132 12.83 -10.47 6.13
C ASN A 132 13.51 -9.08 6.13
N PRO A 133 13.17 -8.18 7.06
CA PRO A 133 13.63 -6.80 7.04
C PRO A 133 15.06 -6.60 7.52
N ASN A 134 15.74 -7.60 8.11
CA ASN A 134 17.09 -7.42 8.68
C ASN A 134 18.10 -8.43 8.13
N HIS A 135 18.01 -8.75 6.84
CA HIS A 135 18.97 -9.66 6.22
C HIS A 135 20.16 -8.89 5.64
N ASN A 136 21.38 -9.21 6.11
CA ASN A 136 22.64 -8.62 5.65
C ASN A 136 22.64 -7.06 5.65
N ASN A 137 22.15 -6.45 6.73
CA ASN A 137 22.05 -4.98 6.88
C ASN A 137 21.22 -4.27 5.80
N THR A 138 20.41 -5.00 5.03
CA THR A 138 19.49 -4.43 4.04
C THR A 138 18.09 -4.42 4.62
N LEU A 139 17.49 -3.22 4.73
CA LEU A 139 16.12 -3.05 5.18
C LEU A 139 15.15 -3.34 4.03
N TRP A 140 14.31 -4.36 4.17
CA TRP A 140 13.10 -4.52 3.35
C TRP A 140 11.91 -3.81 4.01
N ASN A 141 11.18 -2.99 3.27
CA ASN A 141 10.03 -2.25 3.78
C ASN A 141 8.85 -2.19 2.77
N CYS A 142 7.81 -1.43 3.10
CA CYS A 142 6.64 -1.23 2.24
C CYS A 142 6.97 -0.57 0.89
N GLN A 143 8.05 0.21 0.79
CA GLN A 143 8.47 0.80 -0.47
C GLN A 143 9.04 -0.26 -1.42
N ASP A 144 9.81 -1.21 -0.91
CA ASP A 144 10.38 -2.28 -1.73
C ASP A 144 9.30 -3.26 -2.20
N PHE A 145 8.37 -3.60 -1.31
CA PHE A 145 7.19 -4.37 -1.67
C PHE A 145 6.39 -3.68 -2.77
N THR A 146 6.09 -2.38 -2.62
CA THR A 146 5.36 -1.61 -3.62
C THR A 146 6.10 -1.55 -4.96
N ARG A 147 7.43 -1.37 -4.94
CA ARG A 147 8.26 -1.42 -6.16
C ARG A 147 8.21 -2.80 -6.83
N ALA A 148 8.25 -3.89 -6.07
CA ALA A 148 8.16 -5.25 -6.61
C ALA A 148 6.79 -5.51 -7.28
N VAL A 149 5.70 -5.06 -6.65
CA VAL A 149 4.34 -5.12 -7.22
C VAL A 149 4.26 -4.34 -8.52
N LEU A 150 4.72 -3.08 -8.52
CA LEU A 150 4.71 -2.22 -9.71
C LEU A 150 5.59 -2.79 -10.84
N SER A 151 6.78 -3.30 -10.52
CA SER A 151 7.68 -3.91 -11.50
C SER A 151 7.03 -5.11 -12.17
N THR A 152 6.37 -5.97 -11.40
CA THR A 152 5.65 -7.13 -11.92
C THR A 152 4.45 -6.68 -12.77
N ALA A 153 3.69 -5.67 -12.32
CA ALA A 153 2.57 -5.12 -13.09
C ALA A 153 2.99 -4.50 -14.44
N LEU A 154 4.20 -3.93 -14.53
CA LEU A 154 4.78 -3.48 -15.80
C LEU A 154 5.09 -4.65 -16.73
N GLN A 155 5.65 -5.75 -16.21
CA GLN A 155 5.97 -6.94 -17.01
C GLN A 155 4.71 -7.57 -17.62
N TYR A 156 3.59 -7.54 -16.90
CA TYR A 156 2.29 -8.03 -17.38
C TYR A 156 1.50 -7.02 -18.22
N GLY A 157 2.03 -5.81 -18.49
CA GLY A 157 1.34 -4.78 -19.27
C GLY A 157 0.07 -4.24 -18.61
N ILE A 158 -0.05 -4.38 -17.28
CA ILE A 158 -1.17 -3.83 -16.51
C ILE A 158 -1.02 -2.32 -16.42
N LEU A 159 0.21 -1.86 -16.14
CA LEU A 159 0.60 -0.45 -16.01
C LEU A 159 1.59 -0.05 -17.11
N GLU A 160 1.70 1.25 -17.35
CA GLU A 160 2.63 1.82 -18.33
C GLU A 160 3.94 2.27 -17.66
N HIS A 161 5.07 1.94 -18.29
CA HIS A 161 6.41 2.23 -17.75
C HIS A 161 6.60 3.72 -17.43
N ARG A 162 6.20 4.61 -18.35
CA ARG A 162 6.38 6.06 -18.17
C ARG A 162 5.67 6.57 -16.92
N THR A 163 4.42 6.15 -16.72
CA THR A 163 3.58 6.61 -15.61
C THR A 163 4.11 6.06 -14.28
N VAL A 164 4.46 4.78 -14.24
CA VAL A 164 5.06 4.16 -13.03
C VAL A 164 6.39 4.81 -12.69
N GLN A 165 7.27 5.02 -13.66
CA GLN A 165 8.57 5.65 -13.41
C GLN A 165 8.40 7.06 -12.85
N SER A 166 7.53 7.88 -13.47
CA SER A 166 7.24 9.23 -12.98
C SER A 166 6.71 9.23 -11.55
N ALA A 167 5.86 8.26 -11.18
CA ALA A 167 5.35 8.13 -9.83
C ALA A 167 6.42 7.72 -8.82
N LEU A 168 7.28 6.75 -9.19
CA LEU A 168 8.40 6.31 -8.36
C LEU A 168 9.45 7.42 -8.14
N ASP A 169 9.74 8.19 -9.19
CA ASP A 169 10.65 9.33 -9.12
C ASP A 169 10.08 10.37 -8.16
N GLY A 170 8.83 10.79 -8.34
CA GLY A 170 8.17 11.73 -7.44
C GLY A 170 8.11 11.25 -5.98
N ALA A 171 7.75 9.99 -5.78
CA ALA A 171 7.68 9.39 -4.45
C ALA A 171 9.04 9.30 -3.75
N SER A 172 10.12 9.08 -4.50
CA SER A 172 11.49 9.01 -3.96
C SER A 172 12.03 10.34 -3.45
N GLN A 173 11.48 11.46 -3.95
CA GLN A 173 11.87 12.81 -3.53
C GLN A 173 11.13 13.28 -2.27
N ILE A 174 10.20 12.49 -1.74
CA ILE A 174 9.46 12.86 -0.54
C ILE A 174 10.33 12.64 0.70
N HIS A 175 10.64 13.72 1.41
CA HIS A 175 11.37 13.66 2.68
C HIS A 175 10.41 13.50 3.87
N PRO A 176 10.86 12.90 4.99
CA PRO A 176 10.13 12.89 6.25
C PRO A 176 9.82 14.31 6.74
N LEU A 177 8.90 14.43 7.68
CA LEU A 177 8.66 15.70 8.34
C LEU A 177 9.92 16.15 9.08
N ILE A 178 10.25 17.43 8.97
CA ILE A 178 11.35 18.04 9.74
C ILE A 178 10.77 18.33 11.13
N PRO A 179 11.40 17.86 12.23
CA PRO A 179 11.00 18.26 13.56
C PRO A 179 11.11 19.78 13.68
N GLY A 180 10.01 20.44 14.02
CA GLY A 180 9.96 21.88 14.29
C GLY A 180 10.61 22.25 15.62
#